data_AF-A0A6G4XW83-F1
#
_entry.id   AF-A0A6G4XW83-F1
#
_cell.length_a   1.000
_cell.length_b   1.000
_cell.length_c   1.000
_cell.angle_alpha   90.00
_cell.angle_beta   90.00
_cell.angle_gamma   90.00
#
_symmetry.space_group_name_H-M   'P 1'
#
loop_
_entity.id
_entity.type
_entity.pdbx_description
1 polymer ?
#
loop_
_entity_poly.entity_id
_entity_poly.type
_entity_poly.pdbx_seq_one_letter_code
_entity_poly.pdbx_strand_id
1 'polypeptide(L)'
;MTDLRVVPTWRHGHERYYVLLPDGRNIAWYDREAGRVNLLRDERRQEVLRALGPYLTGPVTVGAPPVPTSAELARLALHPDDDLAPNRPGEALLIALDRDPTPVRRLRSDQRRRDLLAQQTVGEALDRLEPAGWRVLHSLPFPGGSLLHHLLIGPGGVFALHALHAAKHRVRVTDPEVTVGRAPAEPLLGRLRHQADRACLALTTEVRPVLAVVAATAVDLRGPLREARVVEDTDLTAFATLGGVYKPTDIETLYAQARDRRTWLRT
;
A
#
# COMPACT_ATOMS: atom_id res chain seq x y z
N MET A 1 45.13 -33.11 0.68
CA MET A 1 44.33 -32.16 1.47
C MET A 1 43.89 -31.07 0.52
N THR A 2 42.60 -30.89 0.32
CA THR A 2 42.05 -29.92 -0.65
C THR A 2 42.05 -28.53 -0.01
N ASP A 3 42.96 -27.65 -0.42
CA ASP A 3 43.05 -26.28 0.13
C ASP A 3 41.86 -25.43 -0.35
N LEU A 4 40.85 -25.34 0.52
CA LEU A 4 39.76 -24.39 0.35
C LEU A 4 40.25 -22.98 0.66
N ARG A 5 39.88 -22.01 -0.17
CA ARG A 5 40.23 -20.61 0.02
C ARG A 5 39.02 -19.84 0.55
N VAL A 6 39.20 -19.11 1.65
CA VAL A 6 38.17 -18.20 2.18
C VAL A 6 38.47 -16.77 1.72
N VAL A 7 37.47 -16.11 1.15
CA VAL A 7 37.58 -14.75 0.62
C VAL A 7 36.54 -13.86 1.32
N PRO A 8 36.95 -12.90 2.17
CA PRO A 8 36.04 -11.90 2.71
C PRO A 8 35.58 -10.95 1.61
N THR A 9 34.32 -10.55 1.64
CA THR A 9 33.71 -9.65 0.66
C THR A 9 32.66 -8.79 1.34
N TRP A 10 32.61 -7.52 0.96
CA TRP A 10 31.57 -6.59 1.36
C TRP A 10 30.61 -6.37 0.19
N ARG A 11 29.33 -6.72 0.37
CA ARG A 11 28.28 -6.47 -0.63
C ARG A 11 26.98 -6.04 0.07
N HIS A 12 26.36 -4.97 -0.44
CA HIS A 12 25.10 -4.44 0.08
C HIS A 12 25.11 -4.12 1.58
N GLY A 13 26.26 -3.67 2.12
CA GLY A 13 26.40 -3.36 3.56
C GLY A 13 26.62 -4.58 4.47
N HIS A 14 26.61 -5.79 3.93
CA HIS A 14 26.82 -7.02 4.69
C HIS A 14 28.21 -7.62 4.43
N GLU A 15 28.90 -8.04 5.49
CA GLU A 15 30.16 -8.76 5.43
C GLU A 15 29.90 -10.27 5.22
N ARG A 16 30.48 -10.82 4.14
CA ARG A 16 30.34 -12.23 3.79
C ARG A 16 31.69 -12.88 3.50
N TYR A 17 31.84 -14.14 3.88
CA TYR A 17 33.04 -14.93 3.59
C TYR A 17 32.70 -16.05 2.60
N TYR A 18 33.22 -15.97 1.38
CA TYR A 18 33.03 -16.99 0.35
C TYR A 18 34.08 -18.08 0.48
N VAL A 19 33.68 -19.33 0.29
CA VAL A 19 34.56 -20.50 0.32
C VAL A 19 34.67 -21.05 -1.09
N LEU A 20 35.87 -20.97 -1.64
CA LEU A 20 36.18 -21.32 -3.02
C LEU A 20 37.00 -22.62 -3.08
N LEU A 21 36.77 -23.40 -4.14
CA LEU A 21 37.63 -24.49 -4.57
C LEU A 21 38.96 -23.98 -5.13
N PRO A 22 39.99 -24.83 -5.24
CA PRO A 22 41.24 -24.50 -5.93
C PRO A 22 41.04 -24.02 -7.38
N ASP A 23 39.99 -24.49 -8.05
CA ASP A 23 39.61 -24.08 -9.41
C ASP A 23 38.80 -22.75 -9.46
N GLY A 24 38.62 -22.09 -8.31
CA GLY A 24 37.92 -20.81 -8.19
C GLY A 24 36.40 -20.91 -8.05
N ARG A 25 35.80 -22.11 -8.13
CA ARG A 25 34.34 -22.26 -7.96
C ARG A 25 33.92 -22.04 -6.51
N ASN A 26 32.86 -21.27 -6.31
CA ASN A 26 32.25 -21.09 -5.00
C ASN A 26 31.46 -22.33 -4.57
N ILE A 27 31.66 -22.79 -3.33
CA ILE A 27 30.96 -23.93 -2.75
C ILE A 27 30.17 -23.60 -1.49
N ALA A 28 30.46 -22.46 -0.85
CA ALA A 28 29.72 -21.99 0.32
C ALA A 28 29.97 -20.52 0.60
N TRP A 29 29.11 -19.90 1.40
CA TRP A 29 29.39 -18.58 1.96
C TRP A 29 28.85 -18.45 3.38
N TYR A 30 29.56 -17.68 4.20
CA TYR A 30 29.18 -17.37 5.57
C TYR A 30 28.69 -15.93 5.67
N ASP A 31 27.49 -15.76 6.20
CA ASP A 31 26.92 -14.48 6.62
C ASP A 31 27.29 -14.23 8.08
N ARG A 32 28.15 -13.23 8.32
CA ARG A 32 28.63 -12.94 9.67
C ARG A 32 27.52 -12.39 10.56
N GLU A 33 26.63 -11.58 10.00
CA GLU A 33 25.56 -10.92 10.73
C GLU A 33 24.45 -11.92 11.11
N ALA A 34 24.10 -12.82 10.20
CA ALA A 34 23.11 -13.87 10.46
C ALA A 34 23.69 -15.12 11.16
N GLY A 35 25.01 -15.20 11.37
CA GLY A 35 25.67 -16.38 11.96
C GLY A 35 25.40 -17.66 11.15
N ARG A 36 25.39 -17.57 9.81
CA ARG A 36 24.88 -18.64 8.94
C ARG A 36 25.83 -19.02 7.82
N VAL A 37 26.06 -20.32 7.65
CA VAL A 37 26.81 -20.89 6.53
C VAL A 37 25.84 -21.48 5.51
N ASN A 38 25.84 -20.92 4.31
CA ASN A 38 25.06 -21.41 3.18
C ASN A 38 25.94 -22.30 2.32
N LEU A 39 25.61 -23.59 2.25
CA LEU A 39 26.30 -24.57 1.42
C LEU A 39 25.62 -24.65 0.05
N LEU A 40 26.41 -24.58 -1.02
CA LEU A 40 25.92 -24.82 -2.38
C LEU A 40 25.92 -26.32 -2.73
N ARG A 41 26.72 -27.12 -2.01
CA ARG A 41 26.82 -28.58 -2.13
C ARG A 41 27.05 -29.21 -0.76
N ASP A 42 26.25 -30.21 -0.40
CA ASP A 42 26.25 -30.77 0.95
C ASP A 42 27.43 -31.72 1.24
N GLU A 43 27.97 -32.36 0.19
CA GLU A 43 29.02 -33.39 0.28
C GLU A 43 30.32 -32.94 0.95
N ARG A 44 30.58 -31.63 1.04
CA ARG A 44 31.82 -31.05 1.60
C ARG A 44 31.61 -30.20 2.85
N ARG A 45 30.49 -30.39 3.56
CA ARG A 45 30.12 -29.64 4.77
C ARG A 45 31.25 -29.52 5.79
N GLN A 46 31.88 -30.64 6.16
CA GLN A 46 32.93 -30.62 7.20
C GLN A 46 34.18 -29.84 6.78
N GLU A 47 34.56 -29.92 5.50
CA GLU A 47 35.73 -29.21 4.97
C GLU A 47 35.47 -27.70 4.93
N VAL A 48 34.26 -27.29 4.54
CA VAL A 48 33.82 -25.88 4.57
C VAL A 48 33.83 -25.32 5.98
N LEU A 49 33.26 -26.04 6.96
CA LEU A 49 33.24 -25.60 8.35
C LEU A 49 34.65 -25.50 8.95
N ARG A 50 35.54 -26.43 8.59
CA ARG A 50 36.95 -26.37 9.01
C ARG A 50 37.67 -25.15 8.42
N ALA A 51 37.45 -24.86 7.13
CA ALA A 51 38.04 -23.70 6.47
C ALA A 51 37.51 -22.36 7.02
N LEU A 52 36.22 -22.31 7.37
CA LEU A 52 35.59 -21.12 7.96
C LEU A 52 35.89 -20.92 9.45
N GLY A 53 36.39 -21.94 10.16
CA GLY A 53 36.63 -21.93 11.61
C GLY A 53 37.24 -20.65 12.16
N PRO A 54 38.31 -20.08 11.56
CA PRO A 54 38.93 -18.83 12.01
C PRO A 54 38.04 -17.58 11.91
N TYR A 55 36.97 -17.62 11.10
CA TYR A 55 36.10 -16.48 10.80
C TYR A 55 34.74 -16.56 11.49
N LEU A 56 34.42 -17.69 12.13
CA LEU A 56 33.15 -17.87 12.83
C LEU A 56 33.15 -17.06 14.13
N THR A 57 32.08 -16.30 14.35
CA THR A 57 31.93 -15.43 15.52
C THR A 57 31.06 -16.04 16.63
N GLY A 58 30.78 -17.34 16.56
CA GLY A 58 29.93 -18.06 17.51
C GLY A 58 29.34 -19.35 16.90
N PRO A 59 28.33 -19.94 17.57
CA PRO A 59 27.57 -21.04 17.00
C PRO A 59 26.96 -20.64 15.66
N VAL A 60 27.12 -21.46 14.63
CA VAL A 60 26.58 -21.18 13.30
C VAL A 60 25.51 -22.16 12.88
N THR A 61 24.52 -21.65 12.17
CA THR A 61 23.52 -22.47 11.48
C THR A 61 24.01 -22.82 10.08
N VAL A 62 23.74 -24.05 9.62
CA VAL A 62 24.16 -24.52 8.29
C VAL A 62 22.93 -24.82 7.45
N GLY A 63 22.92 -24.30 6.22
CA GLY A 63 21.84 -24.49 5.26
C GLY A 63 20.93 -23.27 5.11
N ALA A 64 19.89 -23.43 4.29
CA ALA A 64 18.90 -22.39 4.04
C ALA A 64 18.28 -21.89 5.36
N PRO A 65 17.89 -20.60 5.46
CA PRO A 65 17.09 -20.12 6.58
C PRO A 65 15.90 -21.05 6.79
N PRO A 66 15.56 -21.40 8.05
CA PRO A 66 14.40 -22.23 8.31
C PRO A 66 13.19 -21.55 7.70
N VAL A 67 12.37 -22.31 6.98
CA VAL A 67 11.08 -21.80 6.49
C VAL A 67 10.26 -21.42 7.74
N PRO A 68 9.72 -20.20 7.80
CA PRO A 68 8.89 -19.80 8.93
C PRO A 68 7.75 -20.80 9.12
N THR A 69 7.54 -21.23 10.35
CA THR A 69 6.42 -22.10 10.72
C THR A 69 5.10 -21.38 10.48
N SER A 70 4.00 -22.12 10.31
CA SER A 70 2.66 -21.53 10.17
C SER A 70 2.29 -20.62 11.35
N ALA A 71 2.81 -20.90 12.55
CA ALA A 71 2.62 -20.06 13.73
C ALA A 71 3.41 -18.74 13.64
N GLU A 72 4.62 -18.77 13.10
CA GLU A 72 5.42 -17.57 12.84
C GLU A 72 4.79 -16.73 11.71
N LEU A 73 4.28 -17.37 10.65
CA LEU A 73 3.53 -16.68 9.59
C LEU A 73 2.23 -16.07 10.13
N ALA A 74 1.49 -16.77 10.99
CA ALA A 74 0.28 -16.25 11.63
C ALA A 74 0.57 -15.07 12.56
N ARG A 75 1.74 -15.03 13.21
CA ARG A 75 2.17 -13.86 14.01
C ARG A 75 2.59 -12.66 13.15
N LEU A 76 2.99 -12.91 11.90
CA LEU A 76 3.29 -11.88 10.90
C LEU A 76 2.03 -11.41 10.15
N ALA A 77 0.97 -12.22 10.16
CA ALA A 77 -0.33 -11.86 9.60
C ALA A 77 -1.15 -11.03 10.59
N LEU A 78 -1.85 -10.02 10.09
CA LEU A 78 -2.80 -9.26 10.90
C LEU A 78 -3.98 -10.15 11.31
N HIS A 79 -4.52 -9.89 12.49
CA HIS A 79 -5.80 -10.49 12.89
C HIS A 79 -6.88 -10.05 11.86
N PRO A 80 -7.82 -10.93 11.46
CA PRO A 80 -8.82 -10.59 10.45
C PRO A 80 -9.61 -9.30 10.73
N ASP A 81 -9.90 -9.02 12.01
CA ASP A 81 -10.61 -7.79 12.41
C ASP A 81 -9.76 -6.51 12.31
N ASP A 82 -8.43 -6.66 12.34
CA ASP A 82 -7.47 -5.56 12.23
C ASP A 82 -6.97 -5.39 10.79
N ASP A 83 -7.23 -6.34 9.90
CA ASP A 83 -6.79 -6.29 8.51
C ASP A 83 -7.83 -5.59 7.64
N LEU A 84 -7.46 -4.43 7.11
CA LEU A 84 -8.32 -3.62 6.23
C LEU A 84 -8.18 -3.98 4.76
N ALA A 85 -7.24 -4.86 4.38
CA ALA A 85 -7.06 -5.28 2.99
C ALA A 85 -8.32 -5.91 2.34
N PRO A 86 -9.16 -6.68 3.05
CA PRO A 86 -10.36 -7.27 2.47
C PRO A 86 -11.53 -6.28 2.28
N ASN A 87 -11.42 -5.04 2.75
CA ASN A 87 -12.52 -4.07 2.65
C ASN A 87 -12.90 -3.83 1.18
N ARG A 88 -14.19 -3.88 0.88
CA ARG A 88 -14.69 -3.54 -0.44
C ARG A 88 -14.77 -2.01 -0.62
N PRO A 89 -14.78 -1.53 -1.87
CA PRO A 89 -15.18 -0.16 -2.17
C PRO A 89 -16.55 0.17 -1.55
N GLY A 90 -16.59 1.12 -0.63
CA GLY A 90 -17.82 1.48 0.07
C GLY A 90 -18.31 0.47 1.12
N GLU A 91 -17.43 -0.37 1.69
CA GLU A 91 -17.75 -1.35 2.74
C GLU A 91 -18.64 -0.77 3.84
N ALA A 92 -18.30 0.40 4.36
CA ALA A 92 -19.08 1.03 5.43
C ALA A 92 -20.48 1.47 4.98
N LEU A 93 -20.64 1.87 3.71
CA LEU A 93 -21.94 2.19 3.13
C LEU A 93 -22.77 0.93 2.87
N LEU A 94 -22.14 -0.17 2.45
CA LEU A 94 -22.79 -1.48 2.32
C LEU A 94 -23.34 -1.92 3.68
N ILE A 95 -22.52 -1.88 4.73
CA ILE A 95 -22.94 -2.20 6.10
C ILE A 95 -24.07 -1.28 6.56
N ALA A 96 -23.97 0.03 6.29
CA ALA A 96 -25.01 0.99 6.69
C ALA A 96 -26.34 0.78 5.97
N LEU A 97 -26.30 0.42 4.68
CA LEU A 97 -27.49 0.12 3.87
C LEU A 97 -28.10 -1.23 4.22
N ASP A 98 -27.30 -2.21 4.65
CA ASP A 98 -27.78 -3.50 5.14
C ASP A 98 -28.50 -3.35 6.48
N ARG A 99 -27.88 -2.59 7.42
CA ARG A 99 -28.48 -2.30 8.73
C ARG A 99 -29.73 -1.44 8.67
N ASP A 100 -29.77 -0.46 7.78
CA ASP A 100 -30.90 0.45 7.59
C ASP A 100 -31.24 0.61 6.10
N PRO A 101 -32.01 -0.35 5.53
CA PRO A 101 -32.36 -0.37 4.12
C PRO A 101 -33.16 0.86 3.68
N THR A 102 -32.88 1.35 2.48
CA THR A 102 -33.68 2.41 1.86
C THR A 102 -35.15 1.99 1.75
N PRO A 103 -36.12 2.77 2.27
CA PRO A 103 -37.53 2.48 2.12
C PRO A 103 -37.96 2.44 0.64
N VAL A 104 -38.80 1.46 0.29
CA VAL A 104 -39.29 1.21 -1.08
C VAL A 104 -40.02 2.42 -1.70
N ARG A 105 -40.65 3.26 -0.86
CA ARG A 105 -41.42 4.44 -1.29
C ARG A 105 -40.73 5.76 -0.92
N ARG A 106 -39.46 5.94 -1.29
CA ARG A 106 -38.79 7.26 -1.20
C ARG A 106 -38.96 8.07 -2.47
N LEU A 107 -39.44 9.31 -2.32
CA LEU A 107 -39.56 10.30 -3.40
C LEU A 107 -38.20 10.86 -3.89
N ARG A 108 -37.15 10.75 -3.05
CA ARG A 108 -35.78 11.18 -3.39
C ARG A 108 -34.86 9.96 -3.34
N SER A 109 -33.93 9.86 -4.30
CA SER A 109 -32.91 8.80 -4.27
C SER A 109 -32.05 8.91 -3.00
N ASP A 110 -31.78 7.78 -2.37
CA ASP A 110 -30.92 7.71 -1.19
C ASP A 110 -29.49 8.16 -1.55
N GLN A 111 -29.00 9.20 -0.86
CA GLN A 111 -27.66 9.73 -1.07
C GLN A 111 -26.60 8.65 -0.83
N ARG A 112 -26.80 7.77 0.17
CA ARG A 112 -25.88 6.66 0.47
C ARG A 112 -25.68 5.73 -0.72
N ARG A 113 -26.70 5.51 -1.54
CA ARG A 113 -26.61 4.67 -2.74
C ARG A 113 -25.82 5.35 -3.86
N ARG A 114 -25.94 6.68 -3.99
CA ARG A 114 -25.13 7.45 -4.95
C ARG A 114 -23.66 7.46 -4.53
N ASP A 115 -23.40 7.67 -3.25
CA ASP A 115 -22.05 7.65 -2.69
C ASP A 115 -21.43 6.26 -2.84
N LEU A 116 -22.19 5.19 -2.59
CA LEU A 116 -21.74 3.82 -2.79
C LEU A 116 -21.39 3.55 -4.26
N LEU A 117 -22.26 3.95 -5.20
CA LEU A 117 -21.99 3.80 -6.63
C LEU A 117 -20.71 4.52 -7.05
N ALA A 118 -20.48 5.74 -6.55
CA ALA A 118 -19.24 6.45 -6.84
C ALA A 118 -18.01 5.75 -6.26
N GLN A 119 -18.07 5.30 -4.99
CA GLN A 119 -16.96 4.56 -4.40
C GLN A 119 -16.67 3.24 -5.11
N GLN A 120 -17.70 2.50 -5.53
CA GLN A 120 -17.52 1.27 -6.32
C GLN A 120 -16.91 1.56 -7.70
N THR A 121 -17.41 2.56 -8.41
CA THR A 121 -16.88 2.95 -9.73
C THR A 121 -15.41 3.33 -9.66
N VAL A 122 -15.04 4.14 -8.66
CA VAL A 122 -13.64 4.54 -8.44
C VAL A 122 -12.80 3.35 -7.99
N GLY A 123 -13.27 2.57 -7.01
CA GLY A 123 -12.58 1.39 -6.49
C GLY A 123 -12.23 0.38 -7.59
N GLU A 124 -13.21 0.01 -8.41
CA GLU A 124 -13.00 -0.89 -9.55
C GLU A 124 -11.95 -0.36 -10.54
N ALA A 125 -11.90 0.97 -10.76
CA ALA A 125 -10.90 1.59 -11.61
C ALA A 125 -9.50 1.57 -10.99
N LEU A 126 -9.39 1.77 -9.69
CA LEU A 126 -8.13 1.71 -8.95
C LEU A 126 -7.59 0.27 -8.87
N ASP A 127 -8.45 -0.72 -8.65
CA ASP A 127 -8.04 -2.13 -8.55
C ASP A 127 -7.39 -2.63 -9.85
N ARG A 128 -7.81 -2.10 -11.00
CA ARG A 128 -7.18 -2.38 -12.31
C ARG A 128 -5.74 -1.87 -12.43
N LEU A 129 -5.27 -1.04 -11.50
CA LEU A 129 -3.89 -0.55 -11.48
C LEU A 129 -2.91 -1.54 -10.84
N GLU A 130 -3.40 -2.62 -10.21
CA GLU A 130 -2.56 -3.60 -9.52
C GLU A 130 -1.42 -4.16 -10.39
N PRO A 131 -1.65 -4.55 -11.67
CA PRO A 131 -0.57 -5.06 -12.53
C PRO A 131 0.53 -4.03 -12.83
N ALA A 132 0.24 -2.73 -12.66
CA ALA A 132 1.21 -1.64 -12.81
C ALA A 132 1.98 -1.35 -11.51
N GLY A 133 1.88 -2.22 -10.50
CA GLY A 133 2.61 -2.11 -9.23
C GLY A 133 1.92 -1.23 -8.19
N TRP A 134 0.63 -0.96 -8.35
CA TRP A 134 -0.16 -0.22 -7.37
C TRP A 134 -0.82 -1.15 -6.34
N ARG A 135 -1.02 -0.63 -5.14
CA ARG A 135 -1.80 -1.23 -4.07
C ARG A 135 -2.93 -0.29 -3.69
N VAL A 136 -4.09 -0.86 -3.39
CA VAL A 136 -5.29 -0.10 -3.07
C VAL A 136 -5.87 -0.62 -1.76
N LEU A 137 -6.29 0.29 -0.91
CA LEU A 137 -7.12 -0.01 0.26
C LEU A 137 -8.40 0.80 0.20
N HIS A 138 -9.46 0.27 0.79
CA HIS A 138 -10.78 0.89 0.77
C HIS A 138 -11.36 1.05 2.17
N SER A 139 -12.23 2.04 2.34
CA SER A 139 -13.01 2.25 3.56
C SER A 139 -12.14 2.33 4.83
N LEU A 140 -11.09 3.14 4.80
CA LEU A 140 -10.13 3.25 5.90
C LEU A 140 -10.71 4.14 7.02
N PRO A 141 -10.78 3.65 8.27
CA PRO A 141 -11.46 4.37 9.34
C PRO A 141 -10.57 5.39 10.03
N PHE A 142 -11.08 6.59 10.24
CA PHE A 142 -10.47 7.55 11.16
C PHE A 142 -11.24 7.63 12.49
N PRO A 143 -10.57 8.04 13.59
CA PRO A 143 -11.25 8.45 14.82
C PRO A 143 -12.31 9.51 14.55
N GLY A 144 -13.45 9.36 15.22
CA GLY A 144 -14.67 10.18 15.01
C GLY A 144 -15.64 9.62 13.96
N GLY A 145 -15.32 8.48 13.34
CA GLY A 145 -16.24 7.77 12.43
C GLY A 145 -16.20 8.23 10.97
N SER A 146 -15.40 9.24 10.64
CA SER A 146 -15.12 9.61 9.25
C SER A 146 -14.26 8.55 8.55
N LEU A 147 -14.37 8.45 7.23
CA LEU A 147 -13.67 7.43 6.45
C LEU A 147 -12.90 8.06 5.28
N LEU A 148 -11.71 7.54 5.00
CA LEU A 148 -11.06 7.72 3.71
C LEU A 148 -11.62 6.67 2.73
N HIS A 149 -12.13 7.10 1.58
CA HIS A 149 -12.82 6.19 0.66
C HIS A 149 -11.85 5.18 0.05
N HIS A 150 -10.74 5.68 -0.52
CA HIS A 150 -9.68 4.85 -1.06
C HIS A 150 -8.30 5.45 -0.76
N LEU A 151 -7.32 4.58 -0.53
CA LEU A 151 -5.91 4.93 -0.49
C LEU A 151 -5.21 4.17 -1.61
N LEU A 152 -4.48 4.90 -2.44
CA LEU A 152 -3.71 4.37 -3.54
C LEU A 152 -2.22 4.54 -3.22
N ILE A 153 -1.47 3.44 -3.16
CA ILE A 153 -0.04 3.41 -2.85
C ILE A 153 0.68 2.79 -4.05
N GLY A 154 1.63 3.50 -4.65
CA GLY A 154 2.36 2.92 -5.78
C GLY A 154 3.51 3.76 -6.29
N PRO A 155 4.03 3.45 -7.50
CA PRO A 155 5.29 3.98 -7.99
C PRO A 155 5.31 5.52 -8.10
N GLY A 156 4.15 6.13 -8.33
CA GLY A 156 3.99 7.58 -8.44
C GLY A 156 3.78 8.32 -7.12
N GLY A 157 3.63 7.62 -6.00
CA GLY A 157 3.39 8.20 -4.67
C GLY A 157 2.17 7.61 -3.94
N VAL A 158 1.74 8.26 -2.85
CA VAL A 158 0.54 7.90 -2.08
C VAL A 158 -0.56 8.94 -2.29
N PHE A 159 -1.79 8.48 -2.49
CA PHE A 159 -2.95 9.34 -2.75
C PHE A 159 -4.15 8.94 -1.90
N ALA A 160 -4.80 9.93 -1.29
CA ALA A 160 -6.06 9.81 -0.58
C ALA A 160 -7.19 10.24 -1.53
N LEU A 161 -8.04 9.30 -1.95
CA LEU A 161 -9.10 9.56 -2.90
C LEU A 161 -10.46 9.65 -2.22
N HIS A 162 -11.25 10.62 -2.67
CA HIS A 162 -12.67 10.75 -2.36
C HIS A 162 -13.48 10.71 -3.64
N ALA A 163 -14.40 9.75 -3.71
CA ALA A 163 -15.33 9.59 -4.82
C ALA A 163 -16.56 10.50 -4.64
N LEU A 164 -16.86 11.33 -5.66
CA LEU A 164 -18.01 12.22 -5.71
C LEU A 164 -18.92 11.85 -6.88
N HIS A 165 -20.18 11.49 -6.59
CA HIS A 165 -21.16 11.18 -7.63
C HIS A 165 -21.82 12.46 -8.17
N ALA A 166 -21.51 12.87 -9.41
CA ALA A 166 -22.05 14.08 -10.02
C ALA A 166 -23.46 13.90 -10.63
N ALA A 167 -23.94 12.66 -10.78
CA ALA A 167 -25.30 12.35 -11.25
C ALA A 167 -25.68 13.04 -12.58
N LYS A 168 -24.75 13.06 -13.55
CA LYS A 168 -24.89 13.71 -14.86
C LYS A 168 -25.11 15.21 -14.76
N HIS A 169 -24.56 15.84 -13.73
CA HIS A 169 -24.48 17.29 -13.62
C HIS A 169 -23.04 17.78 -13.85
N ARG A 170 -22.93 19.07 -14.20
CA ARG A 170 -21.64 19.77 -14.24
C ARG A 170 -21.12 19.97 -12.82
N VAL A 171 -19.83 19.72 -12.61
CA VAL A 171 -19.13 20.02 -11.36
C VAL A 171 -18.30 21.27 -11.55
N ARG A 172 -18.45 22.23 -10.64
CA ARG A 172 -17.60 23.43 -10.57
C ARG A 172 -16.73 23.34 -9.33
N VAL A 173 -15.44 23.59 -9.49
CA VAL A 173 -14.46 23.52 -8.40
C VAL A 173 -13.77 24.87 -8.29
N THR A 174 -13.94 25.53 -7.16
CA THR A 174 -13.31 26.82 -6.82
C THR A 174 -12.80 26.70 -5.40
N ASP A 175 -11.49 26.54 -5.18
CA ASP A 175 -10.94 26.23 -3.84
C ASP A 175 -11.45 27.19 -2.74
N PRO A 176 -12.06 26.68 -1.64
CA PRO A 176 -12.17 25.27 -1.23
C PRO A 176 -13.46 24.55 -1.63
N GLU A 177 -14.32 25.21 -2.39
CA GLU A 177 -15.67 24.80 -2.72
C GLU A 177 -15.80 23.90 -3.96
N VAL A 178 -16.72 22.95 -3.86
CA VAL A 178 -17.18 22.10 -4.96
C VAL A 178 -18.69 22.22 -5.07
N THR A 179 -19.19 22.47 -6.26
CA THR A 179 -20.62 22.61 -6.55
C THR A 179 -21.05 21.59 -7.61
N VAL A 180 -22.05 20.77 -7.31
CA VAL A 180 -22.63 19.80 -8.25
C VAL A 180 -23.96 20.35 -8.80
N GLY A 181 -23.99 20.72 -10.07
CA GLY A 181 -25.16 21.29 -10.73
C GLY A 181 -25.65 22.57 -10.05
N ARG A 182 -26.85 22.48 -9.45
CA ARG A 182 -27.53 23.58 -8.72
C ARG A 182 -27.55 23.35 -7.19
N ALA A 183 -26.89 22.31 -6.69
CA ALA A 183 -26.75 22.09 -5.26
C ALA A 183 -25.94 23.23 -4.60
N PRO A 184 -26.09 23.45 -3.28
CA PRO A 184 -25.22 24.36 -2.55
C PRO A 184 -23.75 23.99 -2.73
N ALA A 185 -22.88 25.01 -2.73
CA ALA A 185 -21.44 24.81 -2.72
C ALA A 185 -21.01 24.18 -1.39
N GLU A 186 -20.13 23.18 -1.44
CA GLU A 186 -19.59 22.53 -0.25
C GLU A 186 -18.06 22.70 -0.17
N PRO A 187 -17.48 22.93 1.02
CA PRO A 187 -16.03 23.11 1.21
C PRO A 187 -15.27 21.77 1.15
N LEU A 188 -15.48 20.99 0.09
CA LEU A 188 -14.99 19.62 -0.04
C LEU A 188 -13.47 19.54 -0.15
N LEU A 189 -12.80 20.51 -0.81
CA LEU A 189 -11.34 20.48 -0.94
C LEU A 189 -10.63 20.71 0.41
N GLY A 190 -11.25 21.46 1.32
CA GLY A 190 -10.75 21.60 2.70
C GLY A 190 -10.81 20.27 3.45
N ARG A 191 -11.93 19.55 3.35
CA ARG A 191 -12.09 18.22 3.96
C ARG A 191 -11.11 17.19 3.39
N LEU A 192 -10.91 17.21 2.08
CA LEU A 192 -9.96 16.33 1.39
C LEU A 192 -8.53 16.49 1.89
N ARG A 193 -8.06 17.74 1.99
CA ARG A 193 -6.75 18.05 2.56
C ARG A 193 -6.63 17.57 3.99
N HIS A 194 -7.62 17.84 4.83
CA HIS A 194 -7.62 17.35 6.20
C HIS A 194 -7.55 15.81 6.29
N GLN A 195 -8.26 15.09 5.43
CA GLN A 195 -8.15 13.62 5.37
C GLN A 195 -6.77 13.15 4.91
N ALA A 196 -6.18 13.83 3.93
CA ALA A 196 -4.82 13.56 3.48
C ALA A 196 -3.80 13.85 4.58
N ASP A 197 -3.92 14.95 5.33
CA ASP A 197 -3.05 15.28 6.47
C ASP A 197 -3.09 14.21 7.56
N ARG A 198 -4.28 13.69 7.88
CA ARG A 198 -4.42 12.57 8.82
C ARG A 198 -3.77 11.30 8.29
N ALA A 199 -3.91 11.02 6.99
CA ALA A 199 -3.22 9.89 6.36
C ALA A 199 -1.70 10.09 6.35
N CYS A 200 -1.21 11.31 6.14
CA CYS A 200 0.21 11.66 6.25
C CYS A 200 0.73 11.36 7.65
N LEU A 201 -0.01 11.76 8.68
CA LEU A 201 0.33 11.47 10.07
C LEU A 201 0.33 9.96 10.36
N ALA A 202 -0.66 9.23 9.87
CA ALA A 202 -0.81 7.79 10.11
C ALA A 202 0.33 6.98 9.48
N LEU A 203 0.73 7.34 8.26
CA LEU A 203 1.72 6.62 7.46
C LEU A 203 3.12 7.22 7.53
N THR A 204 3.27 8.35 8.22
CA THR A 204 4.52 9.13 8.28
C THR A 204 5.12 9.39 6.88
N THR A 205 4.24 9.62 5.90
CA THR A 205 4.55 9.64 4.46
C THR A 205 3.68 10.70 3.78
N GLU A 206 4.19 11.39 2.75
CA GLU A 206 3.36 12.34 1.99
C GLU A 206 2.19 11.64 1.30
N VAL A 207 0.97 12.10 1.57
CA VAL A 207 -0.28 11.65 0.96
C VAL A 207 -0.94 12.82 0.26
N ARG A 208 -1.18 12.71 -1.04
CA ARG A 208 -1.79 13.79 -1.84
C ARG A 208 -3.31 13.61 -1.96
N PRO A 209 -4.12 14.66 -1.72
CA PRO A 209 -5.57 14.56 -1.81
C PRO A 209 -6.04 14.55 -3.28
N VAL A 210 -6.98 13.66 -3.58
CA VAL A 210 -7.59 13.53 -4.90
C VAL A 210 -9.11 13.48 -4.79
N LEU A 211 -9.79 14.35 -5.54
CA LEU A 211 -11.23 14.26 -5.78
C LEU A 211 -11.46 13.50 -7.08
N ALA A 212 -12.05 12.31 -6.99
CA ALA A 212 -12.48 11.53 -8.15
C ALA A 212 -13.96 11.79 -8.45
N VAL A 213 -14.26 12.39 -9.59
CA VAL A 213 -15.61 12.80 -9.99
C VAL A 213 -16.20 11.74 -10.92
N VAL A 214 -17.32 11.15 -10.50
CA VAL A 214 -18.02 10.07 -11.23
C VAL A 214 -19.25 10.62 -11.92
N ALA A 215 -19.45 10.25 -13.19
CA ALA A 215 -20.63 10.60 -13.98
C ALA A 215 -20.91 12.12 -14.05
N ALA A 216 -19.87 12.95 -14.21
CA ALA A 216 -20.04 14.36 -14.52
C ALA A 216 -20.33 14.57 -16.01
N THR A 217 -21.03 15.66 -16.35
CA THR A 217 -21.11 16.09 -17.76
C THR A 217 -19.95 16.99 -18.18
N ALA A 218 -19.29 17.60 -17.18
CA ALA A 218 -18.10 18.43 -17.33
C ALA A 218 -17.57 18.78 -15.92
N VAL A 219 -16.25 18.91 -15.79
CA VAL A 219 -15.58 19.45 -14.60
C VAL A 219 -14.95 20.79 -14.94
N ASP A 220 -15.40 21.86 -14.28
CA ASP A 220 -14.92 23.24 -14.48
C ASP A 220 -14.04 23.66 -13.28
N LEU A 221 -12.73 23.71 -13.50
CA LEU A 221 -11.73 24.11 -12.50
C LEU A 221 -11.49 25.62 -12.56
N ARG A 222 -11.76 26.32 -11.46
CA ARG A 222 -11.65 27.77 -11.35
C ARG A 222 -10.52 28.16 -10.40
N GLY A 223 -9.33 28.29 -10.96
CA GLY A 223 -8.13 28.67 -10.23
C GLY A 223 -7.33 27.49 -9.68
N PRO A 224 -6.22 27.76 -8.96
CA PRO A 224 -5.35 26.74 -8.40
C PRO A 224 -6.03 25.99 -7.24
N LEU A 225 -5.73 24.69 -7.09
CA LEU A 225 -6.42 23.80 -6.16
C LEU A 225 -5.61 23.41 -4.91
N ARG A 226 -4.50 24.12 -4.64
CA ARG A 226 -3.63 23.95 -3.45
C ARG A 226 -3.41 22.49 -3.07
N GLU A 227 -2.56 21.80 -3.84
CA GLU A 227 -2.15 20.40 -3.66
C GLU A 227 -3.23 19.35 -3.96
N ALA A 228 -4.51 19.71 -3.93
CA ALA A 228 -5.58 18.82 -4.35
C ALA A 228 -5.59 18.64 -5.87
N ARG A 229 -5.77 17.38 -6.29
CA ARG A 229 -6.00 17.01 -7.69
C ARG A 229 -7.47 16.66 -7.88
N VAL A 230 -8.05 17.07 -9.00
CA VAL A 230 -9.38 16.63 -9.43
C VAL A 230 -9.20 15.78 -10.67
N VAL A 231 -9.79 14.59 -10.67
CA VAL A 231 -9.77 13.65 -11.80
C VAL A 231 -11.19 13.18 -12.08
N GLU A 232 -11.50 12.97 -13.36
CA GLU A 232 -12.71 12.26 -13.74
C GLU A 232 -12.48 10.75 -13.63
N ASP A 233 -13.55 9.98 -13.46
CA ASP A 233 -13.51 8.52 -13.37
C ASP A 233 -12.80 7.86 -14.56
N THR A 234 -12.99 8.41 -15.75
CA THR A 234 -12.34 7.98 -17.00
C THR A 234 -10.83 8.19 -17.02
N ASP A 235 -10.29 9.11 -16.21
CA ASP A 235 -8.86 9.44 -16.18
C ASP A 235 -8.10 8.70 -15.05
N LEU A 236 -8.78 7.91 -14.22
CA LEU A 236 -8.15 7.20 -13.11
C LEU A 236 -7.06 6.21 -13.57
N THR A 237 -7.15 5.69 -14.80
CA THR A 237 -6.12 4.81 -15.35
C THR A 237 -4.80 5.53 -15.61
N ALA A 238 -4.79 6.86 -15.72
CA ALA A 238 -3.56 7.64 -15.91
C ALA A 238 -2.59 7.55 -14.73
N PHE A 239 -3.06 7.10 -13.55
CA PHE A 239 -2.16 6.81 -12.43
C PHE A 239 -1.19 5.66 -12.77
N ALA A 240 -1.55 4.71 -13.63
CA ALA A 240 -0.68 3.61 -14.04
C ALA A 240 0.67 4.08 -14.61
N THR A 241 0.71 5.26 -15.23
CA THR A 241 1.92 5.81 -15.84
C THR A 241 2.76 6.65 -14.89
N LEU A 242 2.28 6.95 -13.67
CA LEU A 242 3.05 7.69 -12.68
C LEU A 242 4.09 6.76 -12.02
N GLY A 243 5.33 7.24 -11.89
CA GLY A 243 6.44 6.44 -11.37
C GLY A 243 7.61 7.27 -10.88
N GLY A 244 8.64 6.57 -10.38
CA GLY A 244 9.91 7.16 -9.99
C GLY A 244 10.01 7.65 -8.55
N VAL A 245 8.96 7.45 -7.72
CA VAL A 245 8.96 7.87 -6.31
C VAL A 245 9.29 6.70 -5.39
N TYR A 246 8.53 5.61 -5.46
CA TYR A 246 8.70 4.44 -4.58
C TYR A 246 9.19 3.22 -5.32
N LYS A 247 10.08 2.45 -4.67
CA LYS A 247 10.48 1.12 -5.15
C LYS A 247 9.40 0.09 -4.75
N PRO A 248 9.30 -1.06 -5.44
CA PRO A 248 8.33 -2.10 -5.10
C PRO A 248 8.36 -2.52 -3.62
N THR A 249 9.54 -2.65 -3.02
CA THR A 249 9.69 -3.01 -1.60
C THR A 249 9.11 -1.96 -0.65
N ASP A 250 9.28 -0.67 -0.97
CA ASP A 250 8.75 0.43 -0.17
C ASP A 250 7.21 0.48 -0.26
N ILE A 251 6.67 0.20 -1.44
CA ILE A 251 5.22 0.10 -1.69
C ILE A 251 4.62 -1.02 -0.83
N GLU A 252 5.21 -2.21 -0.83
CA GLU A 252 4.72 -3.33 -0.01
C GLU A 252 4.84 -3.04 1.50
N THR A 253 5.90 -2.36 1.92
CA THR A 253 6.09 -1.97 3.32
C THR A 253 5.02 -0.97 3.76
N LEU A 254 4.78 0.07 2.96
CA LEU A 254 3.73 1.06 3.21
C LEU A 254 2.34 0.42 3.18
N TYR A 255 2.09 -0.49 2.24
CA TYR A 255 0.83 -1.22 2.15
C TYR A 255 0.60 -2.11 3.38
N ALA A 256 1.62 -2.82 3.85
CA ALA A 256 1.56 -3.65 5.06
C ALA A 256 1.24 -2.82 6.33
N GLN A 257 1.80 -1.61 6.44
CA GLN A 257 1.46 -0.66 7.50
C GLN A 257 0.03 -0.12 7.35
N ALA A 258 -0.35 0.27 6.13
CA ALA A 258 -1.64 0.90 5.85
C ALA A 258 -2.82 -0.05 6.02
N ARG A 259 -2.65 -1.36 5.84
CA ARG A 259 -3.72 -2.34 6.05
C ARG A 259 -3.99 -2.66 7.52
N ASP A 260 -3.11 -2.28 8.46
CA ASP A 260 -3.37 -2.41 9.91
C ASP A 260 -4.34 -1.32 10.36
N ARG A 261 -5.53 -1.71 10.83
CA ARG A 261 -6.56 -0.83 11.38
C ARG A 261 -6.03 0.08 12.47
N ARG A 262 -5.09 -0.40 13.30
CA ARG A 262 -4.53 0.35 14.41
C ARG A 262 -3.70 1.54 13.95
N THR A 263 -3.15 1.50 12.74
CA THR A 263 -2.42 2.64 12.13
C THR A 263 -3.30 3.88 12.06
N TRP A 264 -4.56 3.71 11.69
CA TRP A 264 -5.49 4.82 11.46
C TRP A 264 -6.15 5.33 12.74
N LEU A 265 -6.43 4.43 13.69
CA LEU A 265 -7.13 4.76 14.93
C LEU A 265 -6.30 5.58 15.94
N ARG A 266 -5.01 5.79 15.68
CA ARG A 266 -4.10 6.57 16.53
C ARG A 266 -3.96 8.04 16.11
N THR A 267 -4.61 8.45 15.02
CA THR A 267 -4.47 9.79 14.41
C THR A 267 -5.61 10.74 14.69
#